data_AF-Q5LBW1-F1
#
_entry.id   AF-Q5LBW1-F1
#
_cell.length_a   1.000
_cell.length_b   1.000
_cell.length_c   1.000
_cell.angle_alpha   90.00
_cell.angle_beta   90.00
_cell.angle_gamma   90.00
#
_symmetry.space_group_name_H-M   'P 1'
#
loop_
_entity.id
_entity.type
_entity.pdbx_description
1 polymer ?
#
loop_
_entity_poly.entity_id
_entity_poly.type
_entity_poly.pdbx_seq_one_letter_code
_entity_poly.pdbx_strand_id
1 'polypeptide(L)'
;MNIISDILYWISTGLLVPDIVLLIVLFGRALLLVGSFYGQYLSIRKTEALLRNELNALTPATVMELADKLPEKSSSLVISYIRQVLQAHESPAQIQRLLANFEIAADKDLAISKTLTKLGPILGLMGTLIPMGPALAGLASGDIASMAYNMQIAFATTVVGLVAGAVGFLTQQVKQRWYLQDMTNLEFLSELLNEKRAAR
;
A
#
# COMPACT_ATOMS: atom_id res chain seq x y z
N MET A 1 33.98 -26.44 -16.76
CA MET A 1 32.56 -26.07 -16.90
C MET A 1 31.71 -26.48 -15.69
N ASN A 2 32.06 -27.53 -14.93
CA ASN A 2 31.27 -27.97 -13.76
C ASN A 2 31.33 -27.01 -12.57
N ILE A 3 32.50 -26.46 -12.22
CA ILE A 3 32.67 -25.62 -11.01
C ILE A 3 31.73 -24.40 -10.99
N ILE A 4 31.56 -23.71 -12.13
CA ILE A 4 30.67 -22.54 -12.21
C ILE A 4 29.21 -22.98 -12.06
N SER A 5 28.80 -24.04 -12.75
CA SER A 5 27.44 -24.58 -12.67
C SER A 5 27.12 -25.10 -11.27
N ASP A 6 28.07 -25.75 -10.61
CA ASP A 6 27.93 -26.24 -9.24
C ASP A 6 27.78 -25.07 -8.28
N ILE A 7 28.64 -24.04 -8.35
CA ILE A 7 28.50 -22.83 -7.52
C ILE A 7 27.13 -22.17 -7.71
N LEU A 8 26.67 -22.04 -8.97
CA LEU A 8 25.35 -21.47 -9.26
C LEU A 8 24.21 -22.33 -8.70
N TYR A 9 24.33 -23.65 -8.78
CA TYR A 9 23.37 -24.58 -8.19
C TYR A 9 23.30 -24.43 -6.67
N TRP A 10 24.45 -24.41 -5.99
CA TRP A 10 24.52 -24.22 -4.54
C TRP A 10 23.93 -22.88 -4.08
N ILE A 11 24.20 -21.80 -4.82
CA ILE A 11 23.62 -20.48 -4.54
C ILE A 11 22.10 -20.52 -4.74
N SER A 12 21.63 -21.05 -5.86
CA SER A 12 20.20 -21.12 -6.18
C SER A 12 19.44 -21.94 -5.14
N THR A 13 19.87 -23.18 -4.87
CA THR A 13 19.21 -24.07 -3.91
C THR A 13 19.32 -23.55 -2.47
N GLY A 14 20.43 -22.90 -2.12
CA GLY A 14 20.60 -22.24 -0.82
C GLY A 14 19.65 -21.06 -0.59
N LEU A 15 19.20 -20.40 -1.66
CA LEU A 15 18.23 -19.30 -1.61
C LEU A 15 16.77 -19.76 -1.44
N LEU A 16 16.47 -21.06 -1.58
CA LEU A 16 15.11 -21.59 -1.45
C LEU A 16 14.49 -21.30 -0.08
N VAL A 17 15.24 -21.57 0.99
CA VAL A 17 14.74 -21.38 2.36
C VAL A 17 14.51 -19.88 2.66
N PRO A 18 15.47 -18.97 2.39
CA PRO A 18 15.24 -17.54 2.51
C PRO A 18 14.03 -17.03 1.70
N ASP A 19 13.87 -17.50 0.46
CA ASP A 19 12.75 -17.12 -0.41
C ASP A 19 11.39 -17.49 0.21
N ILE A 20 11.23 -18.74 0.64
CA ILE A 20 10.01 -19.23 1.27
C ILE A 20 9.70 -18.46 2.56
N VAL A 21 10.72 -18.21 3.40
CA VAL A 21 10.53 -17.46 4.66
C VAL A 21 10.05 -16.04 4.36
N LEU A 22 10.68 -15.35 3.41
CA LEU A 22 10.33 -13.97 3.06
C LEU A 22 8.94 -13.89 2.40
N LEU A 23 8.59 -14.90 1.60
CA LEU A 23 7.26 -15.05 1.03
C LEU A 23 6.18 -15.25 2.10
N ILE A 24 6.42 -16.09 3.10
CA ILE A 24 5.49 -16.29 4.23
C ILE A 24 5.31 -14.99 5.02
N VAL A 25 6.39 -14.25 5.28
CA VAL A 25 6.33 -12.94 5.96
C VAL A 25 5.51 -11.93 5.15
N LEU A 26 5.72 -11.85 3.83
CA LEU A 26 4.93 -10.97 2.97
C LEU A 26 3.46 -11.40 2.89
N PHE A 27 3.18 -12.70 2.85
CA PHE A 27 1.81 -13.20 2.87
C PHE A 27 1.10 -12.84 4.18
N GLY A 28 1.79 -13.01 5.32
CA GLY A 28 1.28 -12.54 6.61
C GLY A 28 0.99 -11.04 6.62
N ARG A 29 1.88 -10.22 6.04
CA ARG A 29 1.64 -8.78 5.87
C ARG A 29 0.46 -8.49 4.95
N ALA A 30 0.25 -9.27 3.90
CA ALA A 30 -0.91 -9.13 3.02
C ALA A 30 -2.23 -9.38 3.79
N LEU A 31 -2.29 -10.41 4.63
CA LEU A 31 -3.47 -10.69 5.45
C LEU A 31 -3.77 -9.56 6.45
N LEU A 32 -2.73 -9.05 7.13
CA LEU A 32 -2.89 -7.89 8.04
C LEU A 32 -3.34 -6.63 7.28
N LEU A 33 -2.84 -6.43 6.06
CA LEU A 33 -3.24 -5.32 5.20
C LEU A 33 -4.73 -5.42 4.82
N VAL A 34 -5.24 -6.60 4.48
CA VAL A 34 -6.68 -6.79 4.19
C VAL A 34 -7.53 -6.41 5.41
N GLY A 35 -7.15 -6.86 6.60
CA GLY A 35 -7.88 -6.55 7.84
C GLY A 35 -7.89 -5.06 8.16
N SER A 36 -6.72 -4.41 8.13
CA SER A 36 -6.61 -2.96 8.37
C SER A 36 -7.31 -2.13 7.29
N PHE A 37 -7.24 -2.55 6.03
CA PHE A 37 -7.91 -1.92 4.91
C PHE A 37 -9.43 -1.94 5.06
N TYR A 38 -10.02 -3.03 5.57
CA TYR A 38 -11.47 -3.09 5.80
C TYR A 38 -11.96 -2.04 6.79
N GLY A 39 -11.26 -1.88 7.92
CA GLY A 39 -11.58 -0.83 8.91
C GLY A 39 -11.40 0.58 8.34
N GLN A 40 -10.31 0.80 7.59
CA GLN A 40 -10.03 2.08 6.95
C GLN A 40 -11.07 2.41 5.86
N TYR A 41 -11.49 1.43 5.06
CA TYR A 41 -12.49 1.57 3.99
C TYR A 41 -13.84 2.05 4.54
N LEU A 42 -14.30 1.46 5.65
CA LEU A 42 -15.55 1.87 6.30
C LEU A 42 -15.47 3.29 6.87
N SER A 43 -14.33 3.65 7.49
CA SER A 43 -14.11 4.99 8.03
C SER A 43 -14.07 6.04 6.92
N ILE A 44 -13.31 5.77 5.85
CA ILE A 44 -13.14 6.70 4.73
C ILE A 44 -14.48 6.95 4.04
N ARG A 45 -15.29 5.92 3.77
CA ARG A 45 -16.61 6.14 3.16
C ARG A 45 -17.54 7.04 3.98
N LYS A 46 -17.54 6.89 5.30
CA LYS A 46 -18.35 7.76 6.18
C LYS A 46 -17.80 9.18 6.18
N THR A 47 -16.48 9.32 6.29
CA THR A 47 -15.79 10.62 6.28
C THR A 47 -15.97 11.35 4.95
N GLU A 48 -15.85 10.64 3.82
CA GLU A 48 -15.97 11.20 2.48
C GLU A 48 -17.38 11.75 2.23
N ALA A 49 -18.43 11.02 2.63
CA ALA A 49 -19.80 11.50 2.49
C ALA A 49 -20.05 12.78 3.30
N LEU A 50 -19.51 12.87 4.52
CA LEU A 50 -19.61 14.07 5.36
C LEU A 50 -18.82 15.24 4.76
N LEU A 51 -17.55 15.00 4.39
CA LEU A 51 -16.68 16.01 3.80
C LEU A 51 -17.27 16.57 2.51
N ARG A 52 -17.79 15.72 1.63
CA ARG A 52 -18.34 16.14 0.33
C ARG A 52 -19.58 17.01 0.50
N ASN A 53 -20.43 16.74 1.48
CA ASN A 53 -21.59 17.57 1.77
C ASN A 53 -21.20 18.94 2.32
N GLU A 54 -20.24 18.99 3.23
CA GLU A 54 -19.77 20.26 3.80
C GLU A 54 -18.97 21.07 2.77
N LEU A 55 -18.03 20.45 2.05
CA LEU A 55 -17.20 21.13 1.04
C LEU A 55 -18.01 21.74 -0.10
N ASN A 56 -19.10 21.08 -0.54
CA ASN A 56 -19.99 21.64 -1.57
C ASN A 56 -20.79 22.86 -1.10
N ALA A 57 -21.02 22.98 0.21
CA ALA A 57 -21.73 24.10 0.81
C ALA A 57 -20.78 25.19 1.34
N LEU A 58 -19.47 24.98 1.23
CA LEU A 58 -18.47 25.90 1.75
C LEU A 58 -18.35 27.14 0.86
N THR A 59 -18.22 28.29 1.51
CA THR A 59 -17.92 29.58 0.89
C THR A 59 -16.71 30.20 1.58
N PRO A 60 -16.00 31.17 0.96
CA PRO A 60 -14.86 31.85 1.61
C PRO A 60 -15.18 32.42 3.00
N ALA A 61 -16.43 32.81 3.25
CA ALA A 61 -16.88 33.29 4.54
C ALA A 61 -16.92 32.17 5.61
N THR A 62 -17.47 31.01 5.28
CA THR A 62 -17.77 29.90 6.20
C THR A 62 -16.62 28.90 6.36
N VAL A 63 -15.48 29.07 5.67
CA VAL A 63 -14.33 28.14 5.74
C VAL A 63 -13.85 27.86 7.17
N MET A 64 -13.91 28.85 8.07
CA MET A 64 -13.47 28.69 9.46
C MET A 64 -14.45 27.86 10.30
N GLU A 65 -15.73 27.82 9.93
CA GLU A 65 -16.76 27.03 10.61
C GLU A 65 -16.66 25.53 10.27
N LEU A 66 -15.89 25.17 9.23
CA LEU A 66 -15.64 23.77 8.88
C LEU A 66 -14.94 23.02 10.02
N ALA A 67 -14.11 23.69 10.82
CA ALA A 67 -13.41 23.06 11.95
C ALA A 67 -14.39 22.47 12.98
N ASP A 68 -15.52 23.14 13.22
CA ASP A 68 -16.52 22.79 14.22
C ASP A 68 -17.50 21.73 13.73
N LYS A 69 -17.67 21.60 12.41
CA LYS A 69 -18.53 20.59 11.78
C LYS A 69 -17.82 19.25 11.56
N LEU A 70 -16.50 19.20 11.71
CA LEU A 70 -15.71 17.98 11.58
C LEU A 70 -15.78 17.14 12.86
N PRO A 71 -15.93 15.80 12.74
CA PRO A 71 -15.99 14.94 13.91
C PRO A 71 -14.69 14.98 14.73
N GLU A 72 -14.80 15.26 16.05
CA GLU A 72 -13.65 15.40 16.97
C GLU A 72 -12.79 14.14 17.10
N LYS A 73 -13.40 12.96 16.95
CA LYS A 73 -12.71 11.67 16.94
C LYS A 73 -12.85 11.02 15.58
N SER A 74 -11.92 11.32 14.68
CA SER A 74 -11.80 10.58 13.43
C SER A 74 -10.39 10.01 13.29
N SER A 75 -10.31 8.74 12.89
CA SER A 75 -9.05 8.06 12.57
C SER A 75 -8.54 8.39 11.17
N SER A 76 -9.20 9.31 10.45
CA SER A 76 -8.83 9.70 9.09
C SER A 76 -7.71 10.72 9.11
N LEU A 77 -6.61 10.41 8.42
CA LEU A 77 -5.47 11.31 8.21
C LEU A 77 -5.93 12.68 7.68
N VAL A 78 -6.86 12.69 6.73
CA VAL A 78 -7.37 13.89 6.05
C VAL A 78 -7.96 14.89 7.03
N ILE A 79 -8.78 14.43 7.99
CA ILE A 79 -9.43 15.33 8.96
C ILE A 79 -8.39 16.00 9.85
N SER A 80 -7.34 15.27 10.24
CA SER A 80 -6.24 15.84 11.03
C SER A 80 -5.47 16.92 10.26
N TYR A 81 -5.29 16.74 8.95
CA TYR A 81 -4.62 17.72 8.09
C TYR A 81 -5.52 18.91 7.75
N ILE A 82 -6.82 18.70 7.51
CA ILE A 82 -7.79 19.80 7.36
C ILE A 82 -7.76 20.71 8.59
N ARG A 83 -7.81 20.13 9.80
CA ARG A 83 -7.76 20.93 11.05
C ARG A 83 -6.46 21.72 11.17
N GLN A 84 -5.32 21.13 10.81
CA GLN A 84 -4.03 21.82 10.83
C GLN A 84 -3.96 22.94 9.77
N VAL A 85 -4.52 22.73 8.58
CA VAL A 85 -4.60 23.76 7.52
C VAL A 85 -5.46 24.93 7.97
N LEU A 86 -6.62 24.66 8.58
CA LEU A 86 -7.49 25.68 9.15
C LEU A 86 -6.83 26.44 10.31
N GLN A 87 -6.01 25.78 11.14
CA GLN A 87 -5.25 26.45 12.20
C GLN A 87 -4.09 27.30 11.65
N ALA A 88 -3.40 26.81 10.61
CA ALA A 88 -2.29 27.51 9.94
C ALA A 88 -2.76 28.57 8.91
N HIS A 89 -4.03 28.97 8.96
CA HIS A 89 -4.66 29.91 8.01
C HIS A 89 -3.97 31.26 7.88
N GLU A 90 -3.05 31.62 8.78
CA GLU A 90 -2.26 32.87 8.77
C GLU A 90 -0.98 32.80 7.92
N SER A 91 -0.50 31.60 7.52
CA SER A 91 0.72 31.48 6.71
C SER A 91 0.54 30.55 5.49
N PRO A 92 0.55 31.08 4.25
CA PRO A 92 0.42 30.27 3.04
C PRO A 92 1.57 29.26 2.90
N ALA A 93 2.78 29.65 3.34
CA ALA A 93 3.94 28.77 3.36
C ALA A 93 3.75 27.57 4.31
N GLN A 94 3.07 27.76 5.45
CA GLN A 94 2.77 26.66 6.37
C GLN A 94 1.69 25.73 5.80
N ILE A 95 0.67 26.28 5.14
CA ILE A 95 -0.36 25.48 4.45
C ILE A 95 0.28 24.62 3.35
N GLN A 96 1.13 25.20 2.51
CA GLN A 96 1.86 24.46 1.47
C GLN A 96 2.72 23.33 2.06
N ARG A 97 3.40 23.60 3.18
CA ARG A 97 4.18 22.57 3.90
C ARG A 97 3.29 21.44 4.44
N LEU A 98 2.10 21.76 4.94
CA LEU A 98 1.14 20.76 5.42
C LEU A 98 0.61 19.89 4.27
N LEU A 99 0.30 20.47 3.11
CA LEU A 99 -0.06 19.71 1.90
C LEU A 99 1.05 18.74 1.49
N ALA A 100 2.31 19.21 1.43
CA ALA A 100 3.45 18.36 1.11
C ALA A 100 3.64 17.22 2.13
N ASN A 101 3.46 17.50 3.43
CA ASN A 101 3.52 16.47 4.48
C ASN A 101 2.40 15.44 4.34
N PHE A 102 1.20 15.87 3.92
CA PHE A 102 0.08 14.96 3.64
C PHE A 102 0.44 14.02 2.48
N GLU A 103 1.03 14.54 1.40
CA GLU A 103 1.48 13.73 0.25
C GLU A 103 2.47 12.65 0.68
N ILE A 104 3.48 13.03 1.48
CA ILE A 104 4.50 12.10 1.99
C ILE A 104 3.86 11.04 2.89
N ALA A 105 2.92 11.42 3.76
CA ALA A 105 2.21 10.48 4.62
C ALA A 105 1.35 9.50 3.81
N ALA A 106 0.65 9.98 2.78
CA ALA A 106 -0.14 9.15 1.88
C ALA A 106 0.73 8.16 1.10
N ASP A 107 1.87 8.60 0.56
CA ASP A 107 2.81 7.72 -0.15
C ASP A 107 3.41 6.66 0.78
N LYS A 108 3.74 7.04 2.03
CA LYS A 108 4.22 6.11 3.05
C LYS A 108 3.21 5.01 3.38
N ASP A 109 1.92 5.36 3.48
CA ASP A 109 0.86 4.36 3.71
C ASP A 109 0.67 3.43 2.50
N LEU A 110 0.85 3.93 1.28
CA LEU A 110 0.83 3.13 0.05
C LEU A 110 2.06 2.23 -0.12
N ALA A 111 3.16 2.51 0.58
CA ALA A 111 4.43 1.79 0.41
C ALA A 111 4.28 0.28 0.67
N ILE A 112 3.52 -0.13 1.69
CA ILE A 112 3.29 -1.55 2.01
C ILE A 112 2.57 -2.24 0.85
N SER A 113 1.49 -1.63 0.33
CA SER A 113 0.76 -2.16 -0.82
C SER A 113 1.66 -2.27 -2.05
N LYS A 114 2.46 -1.22 -2.35
CA LYS A 114 3.44 -1.22 -3.45
C LYS A 114 4.47 -2.35 -3.33
N THR A 115 5.00 -2.57 -2.13
CA THR A 115 5.95 -3.65 -1.86
C THR A 115 5.33 -5.01 -2.09
N LEU A 116 4.10 -5.25 -1.61
CA LEU A 116 3.40 -6.51 -1.82
C LEU A 116 3.12 -6.77 -3.31
N THR A 117 2.63 -5.77 -4.04
CA THR A 117 2.37 -5.85 -5.49
C THR A 117 3.59 -6.31 -6.28
N LYS A 118 4.78 -5.82 -5.92
CA LYS A 118 6.03 -6.10 -6.64
C LYS A 118 6.70 -7.38 -6.14
N LEU A 119 6.92 -7.50 -4.83
CA LEU A 119 7.72 -8.59 -4.27
C LEU A 119 6.96 -9.91 -4.19
N GLY A 120 5.63 -9.88 -3.97
CA GLY A 120 4.83 -11.10 -3.87
C GLY A 120 5.00 -12.02 -5.10
N PRO A 121 4.71 -11.54 -6.33
CA PRO A 121 4.88 -12.33 -7.55
C PRO A 121 6.34 -12.70 -7.84
N ILE A 122 7.30 -11.82 -7.54
CA ILE A 122 8.73 -12.08 -7.77
C ILE A 122 9.22 -13.26 -6.92
N LEU A 123 8.89 -13.27 -5.63
CA LEU A 123 9.25 -14.37 -4.72
C LEU A 123 8.48 -15.64 -5.06
N GLY A 124 7.18 -15.52 -5.38
CA GLY A 124 6.41 -16.68 -5.83
C GLY A 124 7.01 -17.36 -7.06
N LEU A 125 7.48 -16.56 -8.02
CA LEU A 125 8.18 -17.04 -9.22
C LEU A 125 9.54 -17.67 -8.86
N MET A 126 10.36 -17.02 -8.03
CA MET A 126 11.66 -17.59 -7.59
C MET A 126 11.47 -18.91 -6.86
N GLY A 127 10.47 -19.02 -5.98
CA GLY A 127 10.07 -20.24 -5.31
C GLY A 127 9.65 -21.37 -6.27
N THR A 128 9.36 -21.07 -7.55
CA THR A 128 9.17 -22.12 -8.58
C THR A 128 10.46 -22.52 -9.28
N LEU A 129 11.29 -21.53 -9.60
CA LEU A 129 12.47 -21.73 -10.43
C LEU A 129 13.58 -22.44 -9.67
N ILE A 130 13.69 -22.19 -8.36
CA ILE A 130 14.71 -22.80 -7.51
C ILE A 130 14.52 -24.33 -7.35
N PRO A 131 13.34 -24.84 -6.93
CA PRO A 131 13.13 -26.29 -6.78
C PRO A 131 12.98 -27.03 -8.12
N MET A 132 12.79 -26.33 -9.24
CA MET A 132 12.71 -26.96 -10.56
C MET A 132 13.99 -27.71 -10.93
N GLY A 133 15.16 -27.20 -10.53
CA GLY A 133 16.44 -27.88 -10.75
C GLY A 133 16.49 -29.27 -10.09
N PRO A 134 16.32 -29.36 -8.75
CA PRO A 134 16.20 -30.63 -8.04
C PRO A 134 15.07 -31.54 -8.56
N ALA A 135 13.92 -30.98 -8.95
CA ALA A 135 12.80 -31.76 -9.49
C ALA A 135 13.14 -32.46 -10.81
N LEU A 136 13.80 -31.75 -11.75
CA LEU A 136 14.23 -32.33 -13.03
C LEU A 136 15.34 -33.37 -12.86
N ALA A 137 16.25 -33.16 -11.89
CA ALA A 137 17.26 -34.15 -11.54
C ALA A 137 16.65 -35.43 -10.91
N GLY A 138 15.63 -35.27 -10.06
CA GLY A 138 14.85 -36.38 -9.51
C GLY A 138 14.14 -37.18 -10.61
N LEU A 139 13.53 -36.48 -11.58
CA LEU A 139 12.92 -37.11 -12.76
C LEU A 139 13.94 -37.90 -13.59
N ALA A 140 15.11 -37.32 -13.86
CA ALA A 140 16.17 -37.99 -14.63
C ALA A 140 16.73 -39.24 -13.95
N SER A 141 16.64 -39.32 -12.61
CA SER A 141 17.07 -40.47 -11.81
C SER A 141 15.95 -41.48 -11.52
N GLY A 142 14.71 -41.21 -11.98
CA GLY A 142 13.55 -42.06 -11.74
C GLY A 142 12.89 -41.89 -10.37
N ASP A 143 13.32 -40.91 -9.56
CA ASP A 143 12.73 -40.58 -8.26
C ASP A 143 11.53 -39.62 -8.42
N ILE A 144 10.37 -40.23 -8.71
CA ILE A 144 9.10 -39.51 -8.89
C ILE A 144 8.62 -38.90 -7.56
N ALA A 145 8.98 -39.49 -6.41
CA ALA A 145 8.55 -38.99 -5.11
C ALA A 145 9.23 -37.65 -4.77
N SER A 146 10.54 -37.56 -4.96
CA SER A 146 11.29 -36.30 -4.76
C SER A 146 10.90 -35.25 -5.80
N MET A 147 10.60 -35.65 -7.03
CA MET A 147 10.05 -34.74 -8.05
C MET A 147 8.72 -34.13 -7.59
N ALA A 148 7.77 -34.96 -7.16
CA ALA A 148 6.44 -34.51 -6.75
C ALA A 148 6.50 -33.53 -5.56
N TYR A 149 7.35 -33.81 -4.57
CA TYR A 149 7.53 -32.94 -3.41
C TYR A 149 8.05 -31.54 -3.80
N ASN A 150 9.10 -31.47 -4.62
CA ASN A 150 9.67 -30.20 -5.07
C ASN A 150 8.68 -29.40 -5.94
N MET A 151 7.88 -30.08 -6.78
CA MET A 151 6.82 -29.44 -7.55
C MET A 151 5.68 -28.91 -6.70
N GLN A 152 5.30 -29.61 -5.62
CA GLN A 152 4.28 -29.12 -4.69
C GLN A 152 4.70 -27.79 -4.05
N ILE A 153 5.96 -27.69 -3.62
CA ILE A 153 6.51 -26.44 -3.08
C ILE A 153 6.45 -25.34 -4.15
N ALA A 154 6.92 -25.61 -5.37
CA ALA A 154 6.90 -24.66 -6.48
C ALA A 154 5.48 -24.10 -6.78
N PHE A 155 4.48 -24.97 -6.85
CA PHE A 155 3.11 -24.52 -7.09
C PHE A 155 2.56 -23.71 -5.92
N ALA A 156 2.80 -24.15 -4.69
CA ALA A 156 2.34 -23.44 -3.50
C ALA A 156 2.93 -22.04 -3.41
N THR A 157 4.24 -21.87 -3.63
CA THR A 157 4.90 -20.55 -3.56
C THR A 157 4.33 -19.58 -4.59
N THR A 158 4.03 -20.05 -5.81
CA THR A 158 3.40 -19.22 -6.85
C THR A 158 2.04 -18.70 -6.41
N VAL A 159 1.18 -19.60 -5.94
CA VAL A 159 -0.19 -19.25 -5.53
C VAL A 159 -0.14 -18.22 -4.42
N VAL A 160 0.70 -18.45 -3.40
CA VAL A 160 0.89 -17.52 -2.28
C VAL A 160 1.44 -16.17 -2.75
N GLY A 161 2.44 -16.16 -3.62
CA GLY A 161 3.06 -14.94 -4.14
C GLY A 161 2.11 -14.11 -5.00
N LEU A 162 1.32 -14.74 -5.86
CA LEU A 162 0.31 -14.07 -6.67
C LEU A 162 -0.82 -13.50 -5.81
N VAL A 163 -1.28 -14.23 -4.78
CA VAL A 163 -2.31 -13.72 -3.87
C VAL A 163 -1.79 -12.50 -3.09
N ALA A 164 -0.57 -12.57 -2.55
CA ALA A 164 0.06 -11.43 -1.88
C ALA A 164 0.18 -10.21 -2.81
N GLY A 165 0.59 -10.44 -4.07
CA GLY A 165 0.66 -9.41 -5.10
C GLY A 165 -0.68 -8.80 -5.45
N ALA A 166 -1.72 -9.63 -5.62
CA ALA A 166 -3.08 -9.19 -5.93
C ALA A 166 -3.67 -8.34 -4.81
N VAL A 167 -3.48 -8.74 -3.54
CA VAL A 167 -3.88 -7.95 -2.37
C VAL A 167 -3.16 -6.60 -2.35
N GLY A 168 -1.85 -6.58 -2.57
CA GLY A 168 -1.08 -5.35 -2.69
C GLY A 168 -1.65 -4.43 -3.78
N PHE A 169 -1.92 -4.98 -4.96
CA PHE A 169 -2.41 -4.22 -6.10
C PHE A 169 -3.79 -3.61 -5.85
N LEU A 170 -4.73 -4.42 -5.37
CA LEU A 170 -6.11 -3.96 -5.12
C LEU A 170 -6.15 -2.88 -4.03
N THR A 171 -5.42 -3.09 -2.92
CA THR A 171 -5.37 -2.10 -1.85
C THR A 171 -4.67 -0.82 -2.29
N GLN A 172 -3.60 -0.91 -3.08
CA GLN A 172 -2.92 0.24 -3.66
C GLN A 172 -3.87 1.05 -4.54
N GLN A 173 -4.58 0.40 -5.47
CA GLN A 173 -5.50 1.06 -6.40
C GLN A 173 -6.60 1.85 -5.68
N VAL A 174 -7.20 1.25 -4.65
CA VAL A 174 -8.28 1.92 -3.91
C VAL A 174 -7.73 3.07 -3.07
N LYS A 175 -6.67 2.86 -2.28
CA LYS A 175 -6.06 3.90 -1.45
C LYS A 175 -5.55 5.08 -2.26
N GLN A 176 -4.94 4.81 -3.42
CA GLN A 176 -4.40 5.87 -4.29
C GLN A 176 -5.52 6.79 -4.80
N ARG A 177 -6.68 6.24 -5.18
CA ARG A 177 -7.83 7.06 -5.62
C ARG A 177 -8.34 7.98 -4.50
N TRP A 178 -8.43 7.47 -3.27
CA TRP A 178 -8.88 8.27 -2.13
C TRP A 178 -7.89 9.37 -1.77
N TYR A 179 -6.60 9.04 -1.65
CA TYR A 179 -5.59 10.05 -1.29
C TYR A 179 -5.45 11.16 -2.34
N LEU A 180 -5.67 10.85 -3.63
CA LEU A 180 -5.75 11.88 -4.67
C LEU A 180 -6.95 12.81 -4.45
N GLN A 181 -8.13 12.26 -4.18
CA GLN A 181 -9.32 13.06 -3.90
C GLN A 181 -9.17 13.92 -2.64
N ASP A 182 -8.57 13.36 -1.59
CA ASP A 182 -8.29 14.07 -0.35
C ASP A 182 -7.29 15.21 -0.55
N MET A 183 -6.27 15.02 -1.38
CA MET A 183 -5.33 16.07 -1.75
C MET A 183 -6.05 17.22 -2.48
N THR A 184 -6.87 16.91 -3.49
CA THR A 184 -7.65 17.93 -4.22
C THR A 184 -8.56 18.72 -3.27
N ASN A 185 -9.19 18.06 -2.29
CA ASN A 185 -10.00 18.75 -1.29
C ASN A 185 -9.18 19.69 -0.40
N LEU A 186 -7.96 19.29 -0.01
CA LEU A 186 -7.06 20.12 0.79
C LEU A 186 -6.52 21.32 -0.02
N GLU A 187 -6.21 21.12 -1.31
CA GLU A 187 -5.82 22.20 -2.23
C GLU A 187 -6.95 23.23 -2.40
N PHE A 188 -8.18 22.75 -2.62
CA PHE A 188 -9.37 23.60 -2.69
C PHE A 188 -9.56 24.44 -1.40
N LEU A 189 -9.39 23.83 -0.23
CA LEU A 189 -9.45 24.54 1.05
C LEU A 189 -8.35 25.60 1.19
N SER A 190 -7.12 25.28 0.75
CA SER A 190 -6.01 26.23 0.73
C SER A 190 -6.31 27.44 -0.15
N GLU A 191 -6.89 27.21 -1.33
CA GLU A 191 -7.26 28.27 -2.27
C GLU A 191 -8.37 29.17 -1.71
N LEU A 192 -9.42 28.59 -1.12
CA LEU A 192 -10.48 29.35 -0.44
C LEU A 192 -9.95 30.22 0.73
N LEU A 193 -8.99 29.70 1.51
CA LEU A 193 -8.36 30.46 2.58
C LEU A 193 -7.53 31.64 2.05
N ASN A 194 -6.85 31.45 0.91
CA ASN A 194 -6.12 32.52 0.24
C ASN A 194 -7.07 33.59 -0.32
N GLU A 195 -8.20 33.21 -0.94
CA GLU A 195 -9.23 34.14 -1.40
C GLU A 195 -9.81 34.96 -0.25
N LYS A 196 -10.17 34.31 0.88
CA LYS A 196 -10.66 35.01 2.08
C LYS A 196 -9.66 36.04 2.60
N ARG A 197 -8.36 35.72 2.51
CA ARG A 197 -7.31 36.66 2.91
C ARG A 197 -7.18 37.82 1.92
N ALA A 198 -7.24 37.56 0.62
CA ALA A 198 -7.18 38.60 -0.40
C ALA A 198 -8.39 39.55 -0.35
N ALA A 199 -9.52 39.08 0.17
CA ALA A 199 -10.73 39.88 0.41
C ALA A 199 -10.72 40.67 1.73
N ARG A 200 -9.67 40.53 2.57
CA ARG A 200 -9.47 41.26 3.83
C ARG A 200 -8.50 42.43 3.65
#